data_AF-A0A835RUI8-F1
#
_entry.id   AF-A0A835RUI8-F1
#
_cell.length_a   1.000
_cell.length_b   1.000
_cell.length_c   1.000
_cell.angle_alpha   90.00
_cell.angle_beta   90.00
_cell.angle_gamma   90.00
#
_symmetry.space_group_name_H-M   'P 1'
#
loop_
_entity.id
_entity.type
_entity.pdbx_description
1 polymer ?
#
loop_
_entity_poly.entity_id
_entity_poly.type
_entity_poly.pdbx_seq_one_letter_code
_entity_poly.pdbx_strand_id
1 'polypeptide(L)'
;MEWTTVQHLDLRHVGRGLKPLQPHAAVFHPTQAVVAVAIGTFIIEFDALTGSKISSLDIGARVVRMEYTPTSGHTVISILEDCTIRACDFDSEQTLVLHSPEKEQN
;
A
#
# COMPACT_ATOMS: atom_id res chain seq x y z
N MET A 1 -14.80 -15.94 22.81
CA MET A 1 -15.06 -15.34 21.48
C MET A 1 -14.09 -16.03 20.53
N GLU A 2 -14.56 -17.03 19.78
CA GLU A 2 -13.74 -17.65 18.74
C GLU A 2 -13.82 -16.78 17.50
N TRP A 3 -12.67 -16.31 17.03
CA TRP A 3 -12.58 -15.57 15.78
C TRP A 3 -12.56 -16.59 14.64
N THR A 4 -13.67 -16.78 13.96
CA THR A 4 -13.70 -17.52 12.68
C THR A 4 -13.15 -16.62 11.58
N THR A 5 -11.95 -16.91 11.10
CA THR A 5 -11.38 -16.26 9.91
C THR A 5 -12.11 -16.80 8.68
N VAL A 6 -12.89 -15.93 8.03
CA VAL A 6 -13.67 -16.33 6.84
C VAL A 6 -12.81 -16.26 5.57
N GLN A 7 -11.87 -15.31 5.49
CA GLN A 7 -10.97 -15.12 4.35
C GLN A 7 -9.61 -14.56 4.79
N HIS A 8 -8.56 -14.93 4.06
CA HIS A 8 -7.20 -14.45 4.25
C HIS A 8 -6.79 -13.58 3.06
N LEU A 9 -6.17 -12.42 3.32
CA LEU A 9 -5.47 -11.66 2.28
C LEU A 9 -4.30 -12.52 1.76
N ASP A 10 -4.19 -12.69 0.43
CA ASP A 10 -3.12 -13.51 -0.14
C ASP A 10 -1.78 -12.74 -0.18
N LEU A 11 -1.02 -12.84 0.90
CA LEU A 11 0.27 -12.17 1.06
C LEU A 11 1.48 -12.97 0.53
N ARG A 12 1.24 -14.12 -0.11
CA ARG A 12 2.34 -15.05 -0.47
C ARG A 12 3.23 -14.55 -1.60
N HIS A 13 2.82 -13.50 -2.31
CA HIS A 13 3.48 -12.98 -3.50
C HIS A 13 4.39 -11.77 -3.25
N VAL A 14 4.63 -11.40 -1.98
CA VAL A 14 5.32 -10.15 -1.63
C VAL A 14 6.76 -10.40 -1.21
N GLY A 15 7.69 -10.19 -2.15
CA GLY A 15 9.13 -10.30 -1.93
C GLY A 15 9.71 -11.68 -2.23
N ARG A 16 10.92 -11.73 -2.79
CA ARG A 16 11.66 -12.97 -3.11
C ARG A 16 12.37 -13.61 -1.90
N GLY A 17 11.85 -13.43 -0.69
CA GLY A 17 12.50 -13.86 0.57
C GLY A 17 11.94 -15.17 1.12
N LEU A 18 12.77 -15.91 1.87
CA LEU A 18 12.36 -17.13 2.59
C LEU A 18 11.45 -16.88 3.80
N LYS A 19 11.34 -15.63 4.26
CA LYS A 19 10.44 -15.23 5.34
C LYS A 19 9.29 -14.38 4.78
N PRO A 20 8.02 -14.70 5.09
CA PRO A 20 6.90 -13.81 4.79
C PRO A 20 7.16 -12.44 5.42
N LEU A 21 7.13 -11.40 4.60
CA LEU A 21 7.18 -10.03 5.08
C LEU A 21 5.86 -9.74 5.82
N GLN A 22 5.97 -9.24 7.05
CA GLN A 22 4.82 -8.88 7.87
C GLN A 22 4.20 -7.58 7.34
N PRO A 23 2.87 -7.53 7.14
CA PRO A 23 2.15 -6.26 6.98
C PRO A 23 2.44 -5.33 8.14
N HIS A 24 2.68 -4.06 7.84
CA HIS A 24 3.01 -3.05 8.86
C HIS A 24 2.15 -1.79 8.79
N ALA A 25 1.41 -1.58 7.70
CA ALA A 25 0.38 -0.55 7.61
C ALA A 25 -0.73 -1.00 6.65
N ALA A 26 -1.94 -0.48 6.84
CA ALA A 26 -3.07 -0.69 5.94
C ALA A 26 -4.01 0.50 5.96
N VAL A 27 -4.71 0.73 4.85
CA VAL A 27 -5.77 1.73 4.73
C VAL A 27 -6.93 1.18 3.90
N PHE A 28 -8.15 1.48 4.32
CA PHE A 28 -9.38 1.13 3.61
C PHE A 28 -9.77 2.25 2.66
N HIS A 29 -10.16 1.89 1.43
CA HIS A 29 -10.69 2.86 0.50
C HIS A 29 -12.00 3.46 1.08
N PRO A 30 -12.21 4.78 1.00
CA PRO A 30 -13.34 5.43 1.69
C PRO A 30 -14.72 5.00 1.18
N THR A 31 -14.81 4.55 -0.08
CA THR A 31 -16.10 4.24 -0.76
C THR A 31 -16.15 2.90 -1.48
N GLN A 32 -15.05 2.15 -1.53
CA GLN A 32 -14.95 0.89 -2.28
C GLN A 32 -14.53 -0.23 -1.34
N ALA A 33 -14.93 -1.46 -1.63
CA ALA A 33 -14.56 -2.63 -0.83
C ALA A 33 -13.12 -3.08 -1.11
N VAL A 34 -12.18 -2.17 -0.88
CA VAL A 34 -10.77 -2.30 -1.23
C VAL A 34 -9.91 -1.91 -0.03
N VAL A 35 -8.81 -2.63 0.17
CA VAL A 35 -7.81 -2.33 1.19
C VAL A 35 -6.42 -2.31 0.57
N ALA A 36 -5.66 -1.25 0.83
CA ALA A 36 -4.24 -1.18 0.50
C ALA A 36 -3.41 -1.55 1.73
N VAL A 37 -2.42 -2.41 1.55
CA VAL A 37 -1.59 -2.96 2.63
C VAL A 37 -0.12 -2.78 2.27
N ALA A 38 0.65 -2.20 3.19
CA ALA A 38 2.09 -2.04 3.05
C ALA A 38 2.83 -3.26 3.62
N ILE A 39 3.71 -3.84 2.80
CA ILE A 39 4.48 -5.05 3.11
C ILE A 39 5.89 -4.88 2.51
N GLY A 40 6.90 -4.71 3.37
CA GLY A 40 8.25 -4.36 2.91
C GLY A 40 8.27 -3.00 2.20
N THR A 41 8.82 -2.94 0.99
CA THR A 41 8.79 -1.74 0.14
C THR A 41 7.58 -1.71 -0.81
N PHE A 42 6.63 -2.64 -0.68
CA PHE A 42 5.47 -2.70 -1.54
C PHE A 42 4.23 -2.14 -0.85
N ILE A 43 3.35 -1.52 -1.64
CA ILE A 43 1.94 -1.33 -1.29
C ILE A 43 1.12 -2.21 -2.23
N ILE A 44 0.19 -2.97 -1.67
CA ILE A 44 -0.62 -3.95 -2.41
C ILE A 44 -2.08 -3.68 -2.16
N GLU A 45 -2.83 -3.58 -3.25
CA GLU A 45 -4.26 -3.41 -3.20
C GLU A 45 -4.96 -4.77 -3.25
N PHE A 46 -5.93 -4.97 -2.36
CA PHE A 46 -6.72 -6.19 -2.26
C PHE A 46 -8.21 -5.87 -2.32
N ASP A 47 -8.96 -6.79 -2.93
CA ASP A 47 -10.40 -6.86 -2.82
C ASP A 47 -10.74 -7.33 -1.40
N ALA A 48 -11.44 -6.50 -0.64
CA ALA A 48 -11.74 -6.76 0.77
C ALA A 48 -12.86 -7.79 0.97
N LEU A 49 -13.62 -8.15 -0.09
CA LEU A 49 -14.72 -9.12 -0.03
C LEU A 49 -14.28 -10.55 -0.34
N THR A 50 -13.15 -10.70 -1.04
CA THR A 50 -12.60 -11.99 -1.48
C THR A 50 -11.21 -12.26 -0.89
N GLY A 51 -10.51 -11.23 -0.44
CA GLY A 51 -9.10 -11.31 -0.01
C GLY A 51 -8.11 -11.39 -1.18
N SER A 52 -8.59 -11.24 -2.42
CA SER A 52 -7.79 -11.39 -3.62
C SER A 52 -6.92 -10.18 -3.87
N LYS A 53 -5.67 -10.40 -4.30
CA LYS A 53 -4.79 -9.32 -4.76
C LYS A 53 -5.35 -8.70 -6.05
N ILE A 54 -5.47 -7.38 -6.06
CA ILE A 54 -5.82 -6.58 -7.24
C ILE A 54 -4.53 -6.13 -7.94
N SER A 55 -3.68 -5.39 -7.23
CA SER A 55 -2.48 -4.75 -7.80
C SER A 55 -1.36 -4.62 -6.76
N SER A 56 -0.15 -4.27 -7.19
CA SER A 56 0.99 -4.03 -6.28
C SER A 56 2.00 -3.07 -6.86
N LEU A 57 2.49 -2.14 -6.05
CA LEU A 57 3.51 -1.16 -6.41
C LEU A 57 4.71 -1.27 -5.47
N ASP A 58 5.92 -1.33 -6.03
CA ASP A 58 7.16 -1.12 -5.26
C ASP A 58 7.40 0.38 -5.14
N ILE A 59 7.40 0.86 -3.91
CA ILE A 59 7.54 2.29 -3.60
C ILE A 59 8.95 2.62 -3.10
N GLY A 60 9.86 1.64 -3.06
CA GLY A 60 11.29 1.80 -2.81
C GLY A 60 11.71 1.95 -1.35
N ALA A 61 10.78 2.24 -0.43
CA ALA A 61 11.04 2.30 1.01
C ALA A 61 9.80 1.85 1.81
N ARG A 62 9.97 1.52 3.09
CA ARG A 62 8.85 1.06 3.93
C ARG A 62 7.92 2.23 4.28
N VAL A 63 6.62 1.98 4.23
CA VAL A 63 5.58 2.93 4.65
C VAL A 63 5.60 3.12 6.17
N VAL A 64 5.60 4.39 6.62
CA VAL A 64 5.36 4.80 8.01
C VAL A 64 3.88 5.13 8.21
N ARG A 65 3.26 5.82 7.24
CA ARG A 65 1.84 6.18 7.23
C ARG A 65 1.33 6.23 5.80
N MET A 66 0.08 5.87 5.58
CA MET A 66 -0.56 5.93 4.28
C MET A 66 -2.05 6.26 4.39
N GLU A 67 -2.60 6.93 3.37
CA GLU A 67 -4.02 7.21 3.26
C GLU A 67 -4.45 7.23 1.79
N TYR A 68 -5.66 6.75 1.48
CA TYR A 68 -6.25 6.98 0.15
C TYR A 68 -6.57 8.47 -0.02
N THR A 69 -6.37 9.00 -1.23
CA THR A 69 -6.87 10.34 -1.54
C THR A 69 -8.40 10.34 -1.52
N PRO A 70 -9.06 11.44 -1.11
CA PRO A 70 -10.52 11.53 -1.12
C PRO A 70 -11.11 11.80 -2.52
N THR A 71 -10.29 11.72 -3.57
CA THR A 71 -10.68 11.98 -4.97
C THR A 71 -11.13 10.70 -5.67
N SER A 72 -11.76 10.80 -6.84
CA SER A 72 -12.01 9.62 -7.68
C SER A 72 -10.69 9.04 -8.17
N GLY A 73 -10.31 7.85 -7.70
CA GLY A 73 -9.13 7.12 -8.16
C GLY A 73 -8.53 6.24 -7.07
N HIS A 74 -7.73 5.28 -7.48
CA HIS A 74 -7.02 4.37 -6.58
C HIS A 74 -5.63 4.92 -6.23
N THR A 75 -5.59 6.12 -5.65
CA THR A 75 -4.33 6.76 -5.26
C THR A 75 -4.13 6.73 -3.75
N VAL A 76 -2.97 6.24 -3.31
CA VAL A 76 -2.55 6.26 -1.92
C VAL A 76 -1.40 7.25 -1.73
N ILE A 77 -1.55 8.19 -0.80
CA ILE A 77 -0.44 9.03 -0.33
C ILE A 77 0.27 8.31 0.81
N SER A 78 1.59 8.20 0.71
CA SER A 78 2.42 7.47 1.68
C SER A 78 3.60 8.31 2.16
N ILE A 79 3.83 8.31 3.47
CA ILE A 79 5.03 8.84 4.13
C ILE A 79 5.95 7.65 4.42
N LEU A 80 7.20 7.73 3.97
CA LEU A 80 8.13 6.60 3.98
C LEU A 80 9.26 6.78 5.01
N GLU A 81 9.95 5.69 5.35
CA GLU A 81 11.10 5.69 6.25
C GLU A 81 12.31 6.49 5.70
N ASP A 82 12.39 6.71 4.38
CA ASP A 82 13.39 7.57 3.73
C ASP A 82 13.01 9.07 3.78
N CYS A 83 12.00 9.43 4.58
CA CYS A 83 11.43 10.77 4.71
C CYS A 83 10.82 11.34 3.42
N THR A 84 10.65 10.54 2.36
CA THR A 84 9.90 10.97 1.17
C THR A 84 8.39 10.85 1.40
N ILE A 85 7.62 11.69 0.70
CA ILE A 85 6.17 11.53 0.55
C ILE A 85 5.91 11.18 -0.90
N ARG A 86 5.15 10.11 -1.15
CA ARG A 86 4.85 9.64 -2.51
C ARG A 86 3.36 9.39 -2.69
N ALA A 87 2.85 9.73 -3.87
CA ALA A 87 1.54 9.30 -4.35
C ALA A 87 1.73 8.01 -5.16
N CYS A 88 0.96 6.99 -4.82
CA CYS A 88 0.98 5.68 -5.48
C CYS A 88 -0.38 5.49 -6.15
N ASP A 89 -0.42 5.62 -7.47
CA ASP A 89 -1.63 5.48 -8.27
C ASP A 89 -1.70 4.06 -8.85
N PHE A 90 -2.65 3.27 -8.35
CA PHE A 90 -2.88 1.91 -8.81
C PHE A 90 -3.57 1.84 -10.17
N ASP A 91 -4.28 2.88 -10.60
CA ASP A 91 -4.94 2.91 -11.91
C ASP A 91 -3.92 3.03 -13.05
N SER A 92 -2.87 3.84 -12.82
CA SER A 92 -1.78 4.05 -13.79
C SER A 92 -0.53 3.20 -13.51
N GLU A 93 -0.51 2.49 -12.38
CA GLU A 93 0.67 1.78 -11.86
C GLU A 93 1.91 2.69 -11.72
N GLN A 94 1.71 3.94 -11.32
CA GLN A 94 2.79 4.92 -11.16
C GLN A 94 2.99 5.37 -9.72
N THR A 95 4.22 5.76 -9.41
CA THR A 95 4.57 6.43 -8.16
C THR A 95 5.14 7.81 -8.44
N LEU A 96 4.57 8.84 -7.84
CA LEU A 96 5.02 10.23 -7.92
C LEU A 96 5.62 10.66 -6.58
N VAL A 97 6.82 11.24 -6.60
CA VAL A 97 7.43 11.85 -5.42
C VAL A 97 6.83 13.24 -5.20
N LEU A 98 6.10 13.41 -4.10
CA LEU A 98 5.51 14.69 -3.68
C LEU A 98 6.47 15.52 -2.82
N HIS A 99 7.32 14.84 -2.03
CA HIS A 99 8.34 15.46 -1.21
C HIS A 99 9.57 14.55 -1.13
N SER A 100 10.76 15.17 -1.14
CA SER A 100 12.03 14.50 -0.82
C SER A 100 12.90 15.44 0.01
N PRO A 101 13.52 14.96 1.10
CA PRO A 101 14.37 15.78 1.96
C PRO A 101 15.65 16.28 1.25
N GLU A 102 16.10 15.59 0.20
CA GLU A 102 17.35 15.89 -0.51
C GLU A 102 17.16 16.85 -1.71
N LYS A 103 15.91 17.15 -2.09
CA LYS A 103 15.62 18.10 -3.18
C LYS A 103 15.12 19.41 -2.59
N GLU A 104 15.98 20.43 -2.58
CA GLU A 104 15.53 21.82 -2.37
C GLU A 104 14.47 22.16 -3.42
N GLN A 105 13.37 22.77 -2.97
CA GLN A 105 12.30 23.27 -3.84
C GLN A 105 12.88 24.39 -4.71
N ASN A 106 13.00 24.15 -6.02
CA ASN A 106 13.24 25.19 -7.01
C ASN A 106 12.01 26.07 -7.18
#